data_AF-A0A820QSZ0-F1
#
_entry.id   AF-A0A820QSZ0-F1
#
_cell.length_a   1.000
_cell.length_b   1.000
_cell.length_c   1.000
_cell.angle_alpha   90.00
_cell.angle_beta   90.00
_cell.angle_gamma   90.00
#
_symmetry.space_group_name_H-M   'P 1'
#
loop_
_entity.id
_entity.type
_entity.pdbx_description
1 polymer ?
#
loop_
_entity_poly.entity_id
_entity_poly.type
_entity_poly.pdbx_seq_one_letter_code
_entity_poly.pdbx_strand_id
1 'polypeptide(L)' 'MIVDKFQSYCRPTINPILSNFCTELTGIEQHQVDSAPTFPEVLRNAETWLNERHLLSSNKRKCGFATDG' A
#
# COMPACT_ATOMS: atom_id res chain seq x y z
N MET A 1 9.92 0.84 -18.62
CA MET A 1 10.06 -0.49 -17.99
C MET A 1 9.91 -0.29 -16.50
N ILE A 2 9.04 -1.08 -15.85
CA ILE A 2 8.91 -1.07 -14.38
C ILE A 2 10.03 -1.94 -13.83
N VAL A 3 10.80 -1.40 -12.86
CA VAL A 3 11.94 -2.10 -12.26
C VAL A 3 11.53 -2.94 -11.05
N ASP A 4 10.47 -2.54 -10.34
CA ASP A 4 9.99 -3.21 -9.15
C ASP A 4 8.57 -2.73 -8.78
N LYS A 5 7.86 -3.48 -7.93
CA LYS A 5 6.49 -3.17 -7.47
C LYS A 5 6.29 -3.61 -6.01
N PHE A 6 5.74 -2.72 -5.20
CA PHE A 6 5.17 -3.04 -3.88
C PHE A 6 3.64 -2.99 -3.96
N GLN A 7 2.96 -3.97 -3.38
CA GLN A 7 1.50 -3.99 -3.27
C GLN A 7 1.10 -4.71 -1.97
N SER A 8 0.18 -4.12 -1.22
CA SER A 8 -0.43 -4.72 -0.03
C SER A 8 -1.87 -4.25 0.10
N TYR A 9 -2.75 -5.11 0.60
CA TYR A 9 -4.03 -4.69 1.15
C TYR A 9 -3.80 -4.05 2.53
N CYS A 10 -4.76 -3.23 2.97
CA CYS A 10 -4.78 -2.59 4.28
C CYS A 10 -6.11 -2.90 4.97
N ARG A 11 -6.06 -3.32 6.24
CA ARG A 11 -7.27 -3.50 7.05
C ARG A 11 -7.79 -2.15 7.56
N PRO A 12 -9.01 -1.72 7.18
CA PRO A 12 -9.60 -0.50 7.73
C PRO A 12 -10.01 -0.71 9.20
N THR A 13 -9.73 0.29 10.04
CA THR A 13 -10.02 0.22 11.49
C THR A 13 -11.23 1.04 11.91
N ILE A 14 -11.62 2.06 11.13
CA ILE A 14 -12.78 2.90 11.43
C ILE A 14 -14.07 2.28 10.86
N ASN A 15 -14.04 1.85 9.59
CA ASN A 15 -15.13 1.16 8.92
C ASN A 15 -14.61 -0.20 8.40
N PRO A 16 -14.56 -1.25 9.25
CA PRO A 16 -13.93 -2.52 8.89
C PRO A 16 -14.67 -3.32 7.80
N ILE A 17 -15.98 -3.09 7.66
CA ILE A 17 -16.84 -3.80 6.71
C ILE A 17 -16.95 -3.00 5.42
N LEU A 18 -16.50 -3.60 4.32
CA LEU A 18 -16.63 -3.02 2.98
C LEU A 18 -18.10 -3.01 2.57
N SER A 19 -18.54 -1.89 2.00
CA SER A 19 -19.86 -1.84 1.36
C SER A 19 -19.83 -2.62 0.03
N ASN A 20 -21.02 -3.03 -0.45
CA ASN A 20 -21.15 -3.64 -1.77
C ASN A 20 -20.59 -2.72 -2.86
N PHE A 21 -20.88 -1.41 -2.79
CA PHE A 21 -20.33 -0.42 -3.72
C PHE A 21 -18.80 -0.40 -3.74
N CYS A 22 -18.15 -0.40 -2.58
CA CYS A 22 -16.68 -0.43 -2.50
C CYS A 22 -16.10 -1.72 -3.10
N THR A 23 -16.74 -2.85 -2.83
CA THR A 23 -16.34 -4.16 -3.37
C THR A 23 -16.49 -4.19 -4.89
N GLU A 24 -17.61 -3.74 -5.43
CA GLU A 24 -17.88 -3.67 -6.87
C GLU A 24 -16.92 -2.71 -7.60
N LEU A 25 -16.64 -1.55 -7.01
CA LEU A 25 -15.76 -0.54 -7.63
C LEU A 25 -14.29 -0.95 -7.65
N THR A 26 -13.81 -1.59 -6.58
CA THR A 26 -12.38 -1.89 -6.40
C THR A 26 -12.00 -3.34 -6.70
N GLY A 27 -12.97 -4.25 -6.69
CA GLY A 27 -12.76 -5.69 -6.77
C GLY A 27 -12.16 -6.32 -5.50
N ILE A 28 -12.06 -5.57 -4.39
CA ILE A 28 -11.50 -6.05 -3.13
C ILE A 28 -12.58 -6.71 -2.29
N GLU A 29 -12.36 -7.97 -1.91
CA GLU A 29 -13.26 -8.74 -1.06
C GLU A 29 -12.96 -8.57 0.43
N GLN A 30 -13.98 -8.76 1.28
CA GLN A 30 -13.87 -8.60 2.73
C GLN A 30 -12.74 -9.45 3.34
N HIS A 31 -12.62 -10.71 2.91
CA HIS A 31 -11.60 -11.62 3.45
C HIS A 31 -10.16 -11.14 3.17
N GLN A 32 -9.95 -10.36 2.10
CA GLN A 32 -8.64 -9.80 1.74
C GLN A 32 -8.22 -8.68 2.69
N VAL A 33 -9.17 -7.84 3.13
CA VAL A 33 -8.89 -6.77 4.10
C VAL A 33 -8.93 -7.28 5.54
N ASP A 34 -9.71 -8.31 5.85
CA ASP A 34 -9.74 -8.92 7.19
C ASP A 34 -8.38 -9.53 7.56
N SER A 35 -7.77 -10.24 6.60
CA SER A 35 -6.47 -10.88 6.74
C SER A 35 -5.28 -9.91 6.55
N ALA A 36 -5.53 -8.67 6.14
CA ALA A 36 -4.50 -7.69 5.86
C ALA A 36 -3.91 -7.04 7.14
N PRO A 37 -2.67 -6.54 7.06
CA PRO A 37 -2.11 -5.66 8.09
C PRO A 37 -2.84 -4.31 8.13
N THR A 38 -2.75 -3.63 9.27
CA THR A 38 -3.27 -2.26 9.43
C THR A 38 -2.42 -1.26 8.64
N PHE A 39 -2.98 -0.07 8.37
CA PHE A 39 -2.26 0.96 7.61
C PHE A 39 -0.87 1.32 8.17
N PRO A 40 -0.66 1.50 9.50
CA PRO A 40 0.68 1.77 10.04
C PRO A 40 1.70 0.66 9.76
N GLU A 41 1.26 -0.59 9.72
CA GLU A 41 2.12 -1.74 9.40
C GLU A 41 2.46 -1.78 7.91
N VAL A 42 1.47 -1.54 7.04
CA VAL A 42 1.69 -1.46 5.58
C VAL A 42 2.61 -0.32 5.22
N LEU A 43 2.44 0.85 5.84
CA LEU A 43 3.29 2.02 5.60
C LEU A 43 4.74 1.69 5.98
N ARG A 44 4.96 1.07 7.14
CA ARG A 44 6.30 0.61 7.55
C ARG A 44 6.90 -0.36 6.52
N ASN A 45 6.11 -1.31 6.03
CA ASN A 45 6.57 -2.25 5.01
C ASN A 45 6.94 -1.54 3.69
N ALA A 46 6.16 -0.53 3.28
CA ALA A 46 6.46 0.29 2.11
C ALA A 46 7.73 1.13 2.30
N GLU A 47 7.93 1.71 3.49
CA GLU A 47 9.16 2.43 3.85
C GLU A 47 10.39 1.52 3.83
N THR A 48 10.28 0.29 4.37
CA THR A 48 11.33 -0.73 4.28
C THR A 48 11.65 -1.04 2.82
N TRP A 49 10.63 -1.30 2.01
CA TRP A 49 10.80 -1.56 0.58
C TRP A 49 11.51 -0.41 -0.16
N LEU A 50 11.17 0.85 0.13
CA LEU A 50 11.85 2.02 -0.43
C LEU A 50 13.30 2.16 0.07
N ASN A 51 13.56 1.86 1.34
CA ASN A 51 14.89 1.93 1.95
C ASN A 51 15.85 0.89 1.35
N GLU A 52 15.41 -0.34 1.14
CA GLU A 52 16.18 -1.40 0.47
C GLU A 52 16.58 -1.02 -0.96
N ARG A 53 15.83 -0.10 -1.58
CA ARG A 53 16.08 0.44 -2.93
C ARG A 53 16.86 1.75 -2.91
N HIS A 54 17.34 2.17 -1.74
CA HIS A 54 18.08 3.42 -1.51
C HIS A 54 17.30 4.67 -1.97
N LEU A 55 15.97 4.67 -1.80
CA LEU A 55 15.12 5.81 -2.14
C LEU A 55 14.86 6.73 -0.94
N LEU A 56 14.96 6.20 0.28
CA LEU A 56 14.78 6.96 1.53
C LEU A 56 16.05 7.07 2.40
N SER A 57 17.15 6.40 2.03
CA SER A 57 18.41 6.38 2.80
C SER A 57 19.20 7.70 2.72
N SER A 58 20.18 7.91 3.61
CA SER A 58 21.06 9.10 3.61
C SER A 58 21.79 9.33 2.29
N ASN A 59 22.12 8.27 1.54
CA ASN A 59 22.70 8.32 0.19
C ASN A 59 21.64 8.05 -0.89
N LYS A 60 20.46 8.65 -0.75
CA LYS A 60 19.32 8.36 -1.63
C LYS A 60 19.59 8.72 -3.09
N ARG A 61 19.03 7.91 -3.99
CA ARG A 61 18.83 8.31 -5.39
C ARG A 61 17.77 9.40 -5.47
N LYS A 62 17.83 10.25 -6.50
CA LYS A 62 16.76 11.22 -6.77
C LYS A 62 15.52 10.46 -7.23
N CYS A 63 14.41 10.66 -6.53
CA CYS A 63 13.11 10.08 -6.86
C CYS A 63 11.99 11.10 -6.60
N GLY A 64 10.82 10.85 -7.19
CA GLY A 64 9.60 11.60 -6.96
C GLY A 64 8.39 10.68 -7.00
N PHE A 65 7.31 11.07 -6.32
CA PHE A 65 6.02 10.40 -6.41
C PHE A 65 5.20 11.01 -7.54
N ALA A 66 4.50 10.18 -8.29
CA ALA A 66 3.59 10.59 -9.34
C ALA A 66 2.24 9.88 -9.13
N THR A 67 1.15 10.62 -9.30
CA THR A 67 -0.24 10.15 -9.20
C THR A 67 -1.01 10.62 -10.43
N ASP A 68 -2.13 9.99 -10.73
CA ASP A 68 -2.97 10.26 -11.91
C ASP A 68 -3.92 11.45 -11.78
N GLY A 69 -4.16 11.94 -10.57
CA GLY A 69 -4.93 13.16 -10.30
C GLY A 69 -6.38 12.91 -9.94
#